data_AF-A0A437NLP0-F1
#
_entry.id   AF-A0A437NLP0-F1
#
_cell.length_a   1.000
_cell.length_b   1.000
_cell.length_c   1.000
_cell.angle_alpha   90.00
_cell.angle_beta   90.00
_cell.angle_gamma   90.00
#
_symmetry.space_group_name_H-M   'P 1'
#
loop_
_entity.id
_entity.type
_entity.pdbx_description
1 polymer ?
#
loop_
_entity_poly.entity_id
_entity_poly.type
_entity_poly.pdbx_seq_one_letter_code
_entity_poly.pdbx_strand_id
1 'polypeptide(L)'
;MGAVLIQAAPSFLTRSGPLVRLALFALAAVMPFFIADAARADFRVCNGTQNLVGVAIGYRAKDGWMTEGWWQVPATTCATLIEGELQSRYYYLYAEDAARGGRWTGDVQMCVAENEFKITGVQDCYARGYQKMGFKEYDTGRQGSWMVQLSDTPGTQESQN
;
A
#
# COMPACT_ATOMS: atom_id res chain seq x y z
N MET A 1 -9.32 -10.71 76.70
CA MET A 1 -9.07 -12.07 77.24
C MET A 1 -10.05 -13.02 76.59
N GLY A 2 -9.50 -13.99 75.84
CA GLY A 2 -10.09 -15.26 75.38
C GLY A 2 -11.57 -15.37 75.00
N ALA A 3 -11.82 -15.66 73.72
CA ALA A 3 -12.58 -16.85 73.33
C ALA A 3 -12.22 -17.22 71.89
N VAL A 4 -11.69 -18.44 71.73
CA VAL A 4 -11.45 -19.12 70.46
C VAL A 4 -12.81 -19.59 69.93
N LEU A 5 -13.14 -19.25 68.68
CA LEU A 5 -14.28 -19.83 67.96
C LEU A 5 -13.75 -20.72 66.83
N ILE A 6 -13.88 -22.02 67.05
CA ILE A 6 -13.75 -23.07 66.04
C ILE A 6 -14.99 -23.01 65.15
N GLN A 7 -14.82 -22.89 63.83
CA GLN A 7 -15.88 -23.26 62.88
C GLN A 7 -15.33 -24.21 61.82
N ALA A 8 -16.04 -25.32 61.71
CA ALA A 8 -15.79 -26.46 60.85
C ALA A 8 -15.97 -26.09 59.37
N ALA A 9 -15.11 -26.66 58.52
CA ALA A 9 -15.32 -26.68 57.08
C ALA A 9 -16.55 -27.53 56.75
N PRO A 10 -17.49 -27.05 55.90
CA PRO A 10 -18.53 -27.90 55.38
C PRO A 10 -18.00 -28.74 54.21
N SER A 11 -17.98 -30.05 54.40
CA SER A 11 -17.78 -31.01 53.32
C SER A 11 -19.04 -31.07 52.45
N PHE A 12 -19.15 -30.18 51.47
CA PHE A 12 -20.19 -30.29 50.46
C PHE A 12 -19.75 -31.29 49.39
N LEU A 13 -20.20 -32.53 49.55
CA LEU A 13 -20.31 -33.50 48.46
C LEU A 13 -21.42 -33.05 47.52
N THR A 14 -21.08 -32.27 46.49
CA THR A 14 -22.04 -31.93 45.43
C THR A 14 -21.89 -32.91 44.27
N ARG A 15 -22.80 -33.89 44.25
CA ARG A 15 -23.05 -34.87 43.21
C ARG A 15 -23.22 -34.18 41.84
N SER A 16 -22.24 -34.34 40.97
CA SER A 16 -22.22 -33.76 39.62
C SER A 16 -23.23 -34.49 38.72
N GLY A 17 -24.31 -33.82 38.34
CA GLY A 17 -25.26 -34.33 37.35
C GLY A 17 -24.70 -34.24 35.92
N PRO A 18 -25.06 -35.17 35.01
CA PRO A 18 -24.53 -35.22 33.63
C PRO A 18 -24.97 -34.04 32.75
N LEU A 19 -25.96 -33.26 33.19
CA LEU A 19 -26.50 -32.11 32.44
C LEU A 19 -25.59 -30.86 32.49
N VAL A 20 -24.68 -30.76 33.46
CA VAL A 20 -23.74 -29.62 33.53
C VAL A 20 -22.62 -29.73 32.49
N ARG A 21 -22.39 -30.92 31.92
CA ARG A 21 -21.36 -31.12 30.88
C ARG A 21 -21.79 -30.69 29.47
N LEU A 22 -23.09 -30.52 29.20
CA LEU A 22 -23.57 -30.10 27.87
C LEU A 22 -23.53 -28.58 27.66
N ALA A 23 -23.44 -27.76 28.71
CA ALA A 23 -23.41 -26.30 28.57
C ALA A 23 -22.02 -25.73 28.18
N LEU A 24 -20.96 -26.55 28.25
CA LEU A 24 -19.59 -26.13 27.91
C LEU A 24 -19.22 -26.33 26.43
N PHE A 25 -20.06 -26.98 25.63
CA PHE A 25 -19.78 -27.26 24.22
C PHE A 25 -20.47 -26.31 23.23
N ALA A 26 -21.32 -25.39 23.68
CA ALA A 26 -22.11 -24.54 22.79
C ALA A 26 -21.49 -23.15 22.48
N LEU A 27 -20.39 -22.75 23.13
CA LEU A 27 -19.78 -21.42 22.94
C LEU A 27 -18.60 -21.38 21.95
N ALA A 28 -18.20 -22.50 21.35
CA ALA A 28 -17.00 -22.56 20.50
C ALA A 28 -17.26 -22.33 18.99
N ALA A 29 -18.51 -22.13 18.56
CA ALA A 29 -18.89 -22.24 17.14
C ALA A 29 -19.05 -20.91 16.37
N VAL A 30 -18.64 -19.77 16.92
CA VAL A 30 -18.70 -18.49 16.21
C VAL A 30 -17.35 -17.77 16.31
N MET A 31 -16.30 -18.39 15.78
CA MET A 31 -15.10 -17.63 15.39
C MET A 31 -15.38 -17.00 14.02
N PRO A 32 -15.39 -15.66 13.89
CA PRO A 32 -15.42 -15.03 12.58
C PRO A 32 -14.14 -15.43 11.85
N PHE A 33 -14.28 -16.07 10.69
CA PHE A 33 -13.19 -16.26 9.74
C PHE A 33 -12.80 -14.89 9.18
N PHE A 34 -11.93 -14.16 9.89
CA PHE A 34 -11.21 -13.06 9.30
C PHE A 34 -10.18 -13.66 8.34
N ILE A 35 -10.47 -13.59 7.04
CA ILE A 35 -9.43 -13.80 6.03
C ILE A 35 -8.41 -12.66 6.19
N ALA A 36 -7.17 -12.98 6.53
CA ALA A 36 -6.11 -12.00 6.47
C ALA A 36 -5.71 -11.89 5.00
N ASP A 37 -5.89 -10.72 4.39
CA ASP A 37 -5.33 -10.45 3.06
C ASP A 37 -3.80 -10.53 3.16
N ALA A 38 -3.15 -11.15 2.18
CA ALA A 38 -1.71 -11.30 2.21
C ALA A 38 -1.08 -9.91 2.15
N ALA A 39 -0.21 -9.57 3.12
CA ALA A 39 0.53 -8.32 3.07
C ALA A 39 1.46 -8.34 1.84
N ARG A 40 1.06 -7.65 0.76
CA ARG A 40 1.82 -7.52 -0.48
C ARG A 40 2.79 -6.36 -0.35
N ALA A 41 4.06 -6.63 -0.66
CA ALA A 41 5.13 -5.67 -0.53
C ALA A 41 5.22 -4.80 -1.81
N ASP A 42 4.19 -4.03 -2.13
CA ASP A 42 4.04 -3.40 -3.45
C ASP A 42 4.46 -1.90 -3.48
N PHE A 43 4.66 -1.34 -4.68
CA PHE A 43 4.63 0.11 -4.90
C PHE A 43 3.22 0.54 -5.30
N ARG A 44 2.57 1.37 -4.47
CA ARG A 44 1.18 1.80 -4.68
C ARG A 44 1.08 3.30 -4.83
N VAL A 45 0.13 3.75 -5.65
CA VAL A 45 -0.24 5.15 -5.78
C VAL A 45 -1.73 5.29 -5.48
N CYS A 46 -2.06 6.15 -4.52
CA CYS A 46 -3.42 6.46 -4.12
C CYS A 46 -3.81 7.83 -4.65
N ASN A 47 -4.83 7.88 -5.50
CA ASN A 47 -5.38 9.11 -6.03
C ASN A 47 -6.41 9.68 -5.05
N GLY A 48 -6.04 10.69 -4.28
CA GLY A 48 -6.93 11.42 -3.37
C GLY A 48 -7.68 12.58 -4.02
N THR A 49 -7.60 12.74 -5.33
CA THR A 49 -8.33 13.78 -6.08
C THR A 49 -9.72 13.28 -6.50
N GLN A 50 -10.52 14.21 -7.03
CA GLN A 50 -11.85 13.91 -7.59
C GLN A 50 -11.82 13.54 -9.09
N ASN A 51 -10.64 13.51 -9.72
CA ASN A 51 -10.50 13.25 -11.16
C ASN A 51 -9.74 11.95 -11.41
N LEU A 52 -9.86 11.43 -12.63
CA LEU A 52 -8.94 10.39 -13.11
C LEU A 52 -7.54 10.96 -13.25
N VAL A 53 -6.55 10.22 -12.75
CA VAL A 53 -5.14 10.58 -12.85
C VAL A 53 -4.40 9.52 -13.65
N GLY A 54 -3.68 9.96 -14.69
CA GLY A 54 -2.71 9.15 -15.41
C GLY A 54 -1.39 9.12 -14.64
N VAL A 55 -0.81 7.94 -14.45
CA VAL A 55 0.44 7.77 -13.70
C VAL A 55 1.46 7.01 -14.54
N ALA A 56 2.72 7.41 -14.44
CA ALA A 56 3.88 6.71 -14.97
C ALA A 56 4.94 6.58 -13.87
N ILE A 57 5.70 5.47 -13.90
CA ILE A 57 6.77 5.18 -12.95
C ILE A 57 8.08 4.89 -13.68
N GLY A 58 9.17 5.41 -13.14
CA GLY A 58 10.53 5.10 -13.54
C GLY A 58 11.30 4.46 -12.39
N TYR A 59 12.21 3.55 -12.71
CA TYR A 59 13.06 2.88 -11.71
C TYR A 59 14.32 2.30 -12.36
N ARG A 60 15.30 1.89 -11.53
CA ARG A 60 16.44 1.11 -11.99
C ARG A 60 16.13 -0.39 -11.98
N ALA A 61 16.09 -0.99 -13.16
CA ALA A 61 16.08 -2.42 -13.36
C ALA A 61 17.52 -2.97 -13.50
N LYS A 62 17.64 -4.30 -13.63
CA LYS A 62 18.93 -4.99 -13.84
C LYS A 62 19.64 -4.48 -15.11
N ASP A 63 18.88 -4.22 -16.16
CA ASP A 63 19.39 -3.82 -17.48
C ASP A 63 19.48 -2.29 -17.65
N GLY A 64 19.31 -1.53 -16.56
CA GLY A 64 19.41 -0.07 -16.55
C GLY A 64 18.09 0.62 -16.20
N TRP A 65 17.90 1.83 -16.72
CA TRP A 65 16.70 2.61 -16.46
C TRP A 65 15.48 1.99 -17.16
N MET A 66 14.35 1.94 -16.45
CA MET A 66 13.07 1.50 -16.98
C MET A 66 12.01 2.54 -16.68
N THR A 67 11.11 2.81 -17.63
CA THR A 67 9.90 3.61 -17.42
C THR A 67 8.68 2.85 -17.91
N GLU A 68 7.60 2.94 -17.16
CA GLU A 68 6.32 2.27 -17.43
C GLU A 68 5.18 3.27 -17.20
N GLY A 69 4.06 3.03 -17.87
CA GLY A 69 2.85 3.87 -17.83
C GLY A 69 1.90 3.40 -18.94
N TRP A 70 0.72 3.96 -19.15
CA TRP A 70 -0.02 4.83 -18.25
C TRP A 70 -0.95 3.98 -17.41
N TRP A 71 -0.82 4.06 -16.09
CA TRP A 71 -1.88 3.58 -15.22
C TRP A 71 -2.98 4.64 -15.16
N GLN A 72 -4.22 4.19 -15.29
CA GLN A 72 -5.38 5.01 -15.02
C GLN A 72 -5.81 4.77 -13.59
N VAL A 73 -5.70 5.79 -12.74
CA VAL A 73 -6.09 5.70 -11.33
C VAL A 73 -7.35 6.55 -11.12
N PRO A 74 -8.53 5.92 -11.00
CA PRO A 74 -9.78 6.64 -10.76
C PRO A 74 -9.73 7.48 -9.48
N ALA A 75 -10.62 8.48 -9.40
CA ALA A 75 -10.78 9.33 -8.23
C ALA A 75 -10.95 8.49 -6.95
N THR A 76 -10.28 8.89 -5.86
CA THR A 76 -10.37 8.25 -4.54
C THR A 76 -9.99 6.76 -4.49
N THR A 77 -9.23 6.25 -5.47
CA THR A 77 -8.78 4.85 -5.52
C THR A 77 -7.26 4.73 -5.47
N CYS A 78 -6.75 3.51 -5.27
CA CYS A 78 -5.32 3.23 -5.36
C CYS A 78 -5.03 2.18 -6.44
N ALA A 79 -3.88 2.32 -7.10
CA ALA A 79 -3.34 1.33 -8.04
C ALA A 79 -1.98 0.82 -7.56
N THR A 80 -1.71 -0.46 -7.81
CA THR A 80 -0.37 -1.04 -7.65
C THR A 80 0.39 -0.86 -8.96
N LEU A 81 1.53 -0.18 -8.91
CA LEU A 81 2.38 0.05 -10.09
C LEU A 81 3.50 -0.97 -10.22
N ILE A 82 4.01 -1.45 -9.08
CA ILE A 82 5.01 -2.52 -9.01
C ILE A 82 4.50 -3.56 -8.03
N GLU A 83 4.36 -4.79 -8.52
CA GLU A 83 3.97 -5.92 -7.70
C GLU A 83 5.18 -6.57 -7.04
N GLY A 84 5.04 -6.90 -5.76
CA GLY A 84 6.08 -7.56 -4.98
C GLY A 84 7.21 -6.63 -4.56
N GLU A 85 8.11 -7.19 -3.75
CA GLU A 85 9.09 -6.44 -2.96
C GLU A 85 9.92 -5.48 -3.82
N LEU A 86 10.05 -4.24 -3.36
CA LEU A 86 10.81 -3.20 -4.04
C LEU A 86 12.30 -3.53 -4.09
N GLN A 87 12.81 -3.64 -5.32
CA GLN A 87 14.21 -3.98 -5.59
C GLN A 87 15.13 -2.76 -5.65
N SER A 88 14.57 -1.54 -5.69
CA SER A 88 15.30 -0.28 -5.75
C SER A 88 15.02 0.57 -4.52
N ARG A 89 15.97 1.45 -4.16
CA ARG A 89 15.74 2.49 -3.13
C ARG A 89 14.96 3.69 -3.68
N TYR A 90 15.24 4.07 -4.93
CA TYR A 90 14.67 5.26 -5.54
C TYR A 90 13.69 4.85 -6.65
N TYR A 91 12.52 5.47 -6.61
CA TYR A 91 11.48 5.37 -7.64
C TYR A 91 11.10 6.77 -8.10
N TYR A 92 10.68 6.88 -9.34
CA TYR A 92 10.43 8.15 -10.00
C TYR A 92 8.98 8.14 -10.47
N LEU A 93 8.18 9.14 -10.14
CA LEU A 93 6.77 9.19 -10.51
C LEU A 93 6.47 10.44 -11.33
N TYR A 94 5.76 10.25 -12.43
CA TYR A 94 5.04 11.33 -13.11
C TYR A 94 3.55 11.03 -13.01
N ALA A 95 2.74 12.04 -12.71
CA ALA A 95 1.30 11.89 -12.76
C ALA A 95 0.63 13.14 -13.32
N GLU A 96 -0.52 12.97 -13.97
CA GLU A 96 -1.30 14.06 -14.54
C GLU A 96 -2.80 13.87 -14.38
N ASP A 97 -3.48 14.96 -14.03
CA ASP A 97 -4.93 15.04 -13.94
C ASP A 97 -5.53 15.17 -15.34
N ALA A 98 -6.34 14.18 -15.72
CA ALA A 98 -6.92 14.08 -17.06
C ALA A 98 -7.93 15.20 -17.40
N ALA A 99 -8.46 15.91 -16.41
CA ALA A 99 -9.51 16.93 -16.60
C ALA A 99 -9.02 18.36 -16.37
N ARG A 100 -8.21 18.60 -15.32
CA ARG A 100 -7.79 19.95 -14.91
C ARG A 100 -6.37 20.32 -15.37
N GLY A 101 -5.60 19.35 -15.88
CA GLY A 101 -4.23 19.57 -16.33
C GLY A 101 -3.21 19.81 -15.20
N GLY A 102 -3.56 19.51 -13.95
CA GLY A 102 -2.63 19.46 -12.83
C GLY A 102 -1.61 18.32 -13.01
N ARG A 103 -0.36 18.54 -12.61
CA ARG A 103 0.73 17.56 -12.79
C ARG A 103 1.56 17.40 -11.53
N TRP A 104 1.86 16.17 -11.17
CA TRP A 104 2.88 15.84 -10.18
C TRP A 104 4.16 15.48 -10.94
N THR A 105 5.03 16.46 -11.05
CA THR A 105 6.27 16.42 -11.83
C THR A 105 7.46 16.68 -10.94
N GLY A 106 8.66 16.36 -11.42
CA GLY A 106 9.93 16.68 -10.80
C GLY A 106 11.03 16.89 -11.83
N ASP A 107 12.27 16.96 -11.38
CA ASP A 107 13.39 17.37 -12.24
C ASP A 107 13.98 16.22 -13.07
N VAL A 108 13.66 14.97 -12.73
CA VAL A 108 14.31 13.80 -13.34
C VAL A 108 13.66 13.47 -14.66
N GLN A 109 14.35 13.80 -15.75
CA GLN A 109 13.80 13.64 -17.09
C GLN A 109 13.85 12.19 -17.57
N MET A 110 12.70 11.65 -17.96
CA MET A 110 12.57 10.28 -18.44
C MET A 110 11.63 10.19 -19.66
N CYS A 111 11.70 9.07 -20.39
CA CYS A 111 10.90 8.87 -21.60
C CYS A 111 9.50 8.35 -21.28
N VAL A 112 8.49 8.88 -21.98
CA VAL A 112 7.10 8.40 -21.94
C VAL A 112 6.54 8.26 -23.36
N ALA A 113 5.58 7.35 -23.56
CA ALA A 113 4.83 7.25 -24.81
C ALA A 113 3.38 7.71 -24.62
N GLU A 114 2.65 7.86 -25.73
CA GLU A 114 1.25 8.33 -25.71
C GLU A 114 0.28 7.28 -25.13
N ASN A 115 0.47 6.01 -25.49
CA ASN A 115 -0.33 4.88 -25.00
C ASN A 115 0.39 4.13 -23.88
N GLU A 116 -0.21 3.07 -23.34
CA GLU A 116 0.46 2.16 -22.41
C GLU A 116 1.81 1.67 -22.97
N PHE A 117 2.84 1.69 -22.12
CA PHE A 117 4.23 1.62 -22.50
C PHE A 117 5.10 1.00 -21.41
N LYS A 118 6.20 0.44 -21.90
CA LYS A 118 7.32 -0.04 -21.10
C LYS A 118 8.59 0.21 -21.90
N ILE A 119 9.40 1.19 -21.46
CA ILE A 119 10.56 1.71 -22.19
C ILE A 119 11.83 1.47 -21.38
N THR A 120 12.83 0.87 -22.02
CA THR A 120 14.19 0.77 -21.48
C THR A 120 15.01 1.99 -21.89
N GLY A 121 15.75 2.57 -20.95
CA GLY A 121 16.65 3.69 -21.16
C GLY A 121 15.96 5.05 -21.28
N VAL A 122 16.62 6.06 -20.73
CA VAL A 122 16.14 7.46 -20.65
C VAL A 122 16.81 8.41 -21.65
N GLN A 123 17.67 7.87 -22.53
CA GLN A 123 18.39 8.64 -23.54
C GLN A 123 17.60 8.71 -24.85
N ASP A 124 17.82 9.81 -25.58
CA ASP A 124 17.32 10.04 -26.94
C ASP A 124 15.81 9.82 -27.12
N CYS A 125 14.99 10.18 -26.11
CA CYS A 125 13.54 9.93 -26.11
C CYS A 125 12.89 10.37 -27.43
N TYR A 126 13.14 11.62 -27.86
CA TYR A 126 12.54 12.16 -29.08
C TYR A 126 12.99 11.44 -30.36
N ALA A 127 14.28 11.11 -30.48
CA ALA A 127 14.80 10.39 -31.64
C ALA A 127 14.22 8.96 -31.75
N ARG A 128 13.79 8.40 -30.61
CA ARG A 128 13.13 7.10 -30.50
C ARG A 128 11.60 7.19 -30.62
N GLY A 129 11.04 8.38 -30.86
CA GLY A 129 9.60 8.61 -31.00
C GLY A 129 8.84 8.77 -29.68
N TYR A 130 9.54 8.96 -28.56
CA TYR A 130 8.97 9.19 -27.24
C TYR A 130 8.98 10.68 -26.86
N GLN A 131 8.22 11.03 -25.84
CA GLN A 131 8.28 12.33 -25.19
C GLN A 131 9.18 12.28 -23.96
N LYS A 132 9.61 13.46 -23.50
CA LYS A 132 10.44 13.62 -22.30
C LYS A 132 9.63 14.35 -21.24
N MET A 133 9.42 13.72 -20.10
CA MET A 133 8.67 14.28 -18.96
C MET A 133 9.52 14.27 -17.70
N GLY A 134 9.22 15.19 -16.78
CA GLY A 134 9.90 15.33 -15.50
C GLY A 134 9.27 14.47 -14.41
N PHE A 135 10.00 13.50 -13.88
CA PHE A 135 9.53 12.63 -12.81
C PHE A 135 10.01 13.14 -11.45
N LYS A 136 9.13 13.05 -10.45
CA LYS A 136 9.47 13.31 -9.05
C LYS A 136 10.11 12.08 -8.42
N GLU A 137 11.27 12.25 -7.81
CA GLU A 137 11.96 11.17 -7.08
C GLU A 137 11.29 10.91 -5.71
N TYR A 138 11.17 9.64 -5.36
CA TYR A 138 10.75 9.14 -4.06
C TYR A 138 11.84 8.21 -3.52
N ASP A 139 12.43 8.57 -2.38
CA ASP A 139 13.33 7.70 -1.63
C ASP A 139 12.52 6.79 -0.71
N THR A 140 12.51 5.50 -1.02
CA THR A 140 11.79 4.50 -0.24
C THR A 140 12.59 4.00 0.97
N GLY A 141 13.83 4.47 1.17
CA GLY A 141 14.67 4.02 2.27
C GLY A 141 15.01 2.52 2.24
N ARG A 142 14.89 1.86 1.08
CA ARG A 142 14.97 0.39 0.91
C ARG A 142 13.84 -0.38 1.62
N GLN A 143 12.70 0.25 1.85
CA GLN A 143 11.51 -0.44 2.31
C GLN A 143 10.99 -1.38 1.21
N GLY A 144 10.53 -2.57 1.60
CA GLY A 144 10.00 -3.56 0.68
C GLY A 144 8.68 -3.15 0.01
N SER A 145 7.99 -2.13 0.53
CA SER A 145 6.76 -1.57 -0.01
C SER A 145 6.72 -0.07 0.17
N TRP A 146 6.02 0.64 -0.72
CA TRP A 146 5.86 2.09 -0.63
C TRP A 146 4.50 2.54 -1.14
N MET A 147 3.97 3.63 -0.58
CA MET A 147 2.71 4.23 -1.03
C MET A 147 2.87 5.73 -1.20
N VAL A 148 2.45 6.23 -2.36
CA VAL A 148 2.39 7.66 -2.66
C VAL A 148 0.93 8.11 -2.68
N GLN A 149 0.61 9.16 -1.93
CA GLN A 149 -0.70 9.79 -1.94
C GLN A 149 -0.69 11.02 -2.87
N LEU A 150 -1.53 11.03 -3.90
CA LEU A 150 -1.77 12.20 -4.74
C LEU A 150 -2.93 13.01 -4.17
N SER A 151 -2.82 14.34 -4.22
CA SER A 151 -3.79 15.30 -3.65
C SER A 151 -3.94 16.52 -4.55
N ASP A 152 -5.10 17.19 -4.50
CA ASP A 152 -5.51 18.31 -5.37
C ASP A 152 -4.57 19.54 -5.35
N THR A 153 -3.63 19.61 -4.40
CA THR A 153 -2.52 20.58 -4.43
C THR A 153 -1.26 19.90 -4.99
N PRO A 154 -1.01 19.96 -6.32
CA PRO A 154 0.25 19.52 -6.89
C PRO A 154 1.33 20.53 -6.49
N GLY A 155 2.05 20.21 -5.41
CA GLY A 155 3.15 21.03 -4.91
C GLY A 155 2.98 21.39 -3.44
N THR A 156 3.34 20.44 -2.57
CA THR A 156 4.20 20.56 -1.37
C THR A 156 4.04 19.26 -0.61
N GLN A 157 4.51 18.14 -1.19
CA GLN A 157 4.83 16.99 -0.36
C GLN A 157 6.32 17.12 -0.05
N GLU A 158 6.52 17.94 0.98
CA GLU A 158 7.70 18.00 1.82
C GLU A 158 8.07 16.57 2.21
N SER A 159 9.35 16.27 2.07
CA SER A 159 9.98 15.02 2.46
C SER A 159 9.59 14.64 3.88
N GLN A 160 8.53 13.83 4.06
CA GLN A 160 8.29 13.10 5.30
C GLN A 160 8.89 11.71 5.13
N ASN A 161 10.23 11.65 5.21
CA ASN A 161 10.94 10.75 6.11
C ASN A 161 12.43 11.13 6.16
#